data_AF-A0A959Q6C0-F1
#
_entry.id   AF-A0A959Q6C0-F1
#
_cell.length_a   1.000
_cell.length_b   1.000
_cell.length_c   1.000
_cell.angle_alpha   90.00
_cell.angle_beta   90.00
_cell.angle_gamma   90.00
#
_symmetry.space_group_name_H-M   'P 1'
#
loop_
_entity.id
_entity.type
_entity.pdbx_description
1 polymer ?
#
loop_
_entity_poly.entity_id
_entity_poly.type
_entity_poly.pdbx_seq_one_letter_code
_entity_poly.pdbx_strand_id
1 'polypeptide(L)'
;MKPPNSLSRFRHPISRYRGLVALAFSLCLCGALAQPMQGWPEELESLQEEARAMARPVLLVFSGSDWCGPCIRLQREVLTDPAFVQFAAEELLVVTADFPRKKKNALSPELAGQNRLLADRYNPSGRFPLLLLLQPDGRLLGEVADQVVRTDELIGRIRELRERAVAQSYERTLALMGSRFELTVVAPDPATAAAHLDAAVEEIRRIEGLLSSWDPHSQTSAVNRAAGAEAVAVDHELFSLLQRALRISELTQGAFDPTVGPLLQLWRFDGSLHELPAQCQIDSALTLVGSRQIVLDEQSGTVGLPRAGMRLGFGAIGKGYAADRAARILRSRGVSSGVVNAGGDLLAWGRQPDGEPWQVGIADPVEPERIFSWLPVSDQAVVTSGDYERFVEIDGRRYSHILDPRTGYPAAGLKSVTVIAASAELADALATGIFVLGKEVGLDLVDQLPGIECILVDSDDRLFTSRGLELKPAK
;
A
#
# COMPACT_ATOMS: atom_id res chain seq x y z
N MET A 1 67.26 5.69 -31.42
CA MET A 1 67.96 4.54 -30.82
C MET A 1 67.04 3.32 -30.91
N LYS A 2 67.43 2.33 -31.71
CA LYS A 2 66.83 0.98 -31.75
C LYS A 2 67.30 0.17 -30.52
N PRO A 3 66.59 -0.94 -30.20
CA PRO A 3 66.70 -1.77 -28.98
C PRO A 3 67.83 -2.83 -29.20
N PRO A 4 67.99 -4.00 -28.52
CA PRO A 4 66.99 -5.05 -28.19
C PRO A 4 67.33 -5.80 -26.85
N ASN A 5 66.64 -6.84 -26.38
CA ASN A 5 66.59 -8.24 -26.84
C ASN A 5 66.10 -9.04 -25.61
N SER A 6 65.47 -10.22 -25.64
CA SER A 6 64.89 -11.07 -26.67
C SER A 6 64.59 -12.42 -25.97
N LEU A 7 63.51 -13.11 -26.34
CA LEU A 7 63.48 -14.46 -26.95
C LEU A 7 62.47 -15.28 -26.12
N SER A 8 61.65 -16.19 -26.62
CA SER A 8 61.28 -16.64 -27.96
C SER A 8 60.21 -17.73 -27.74
N ARG A 9 59.04 -17.61 -28.37
CA ARG A 9 58.56 -18.45 -29.49
C ARG A 9 58.66 -19.98 -29.35
N PHE A 10 57.53 -20.64 -29.64
CA PHE A 10 57.29 -21.64 -30.71
C PHE A 10 56.41 -22.80 -30.21
N ARG A 11 55.15 -22.85 -30.66
CA ARG A 11 54.60 -23.67 -31.77
C ARG A 11 54.20 -25.09 -31.35
N HIS A 12 52.94 -25.41 -31.66
CA HIS A 12 52.42 -26.76 -31.88
C HIS A 12 53.35 -27.63 -32.75
N PRO A 13 53.22 -28.95 -32.59
CA PRO A 13 52.73 -29.71 -33.74
C PRO A 13 51.70 -30.80 -33.42
N ILE A 14 51.01 -31.16 -34.49
CA ILE A 14 50.01 -32.20 -34.72
C ILE A 14 50.66 -33.60 -34.69
N SER A 15 49.94 -34.64 -34.21
CA SER A 15 49.75 -35.96 -34.87
C SER A 15 49.77 -37.21 -33.95
N ARG A 16 48.61 -37.88 -33.89
CA ARG A 16 48.32 -39.35 -33.92
C ARG A 16 48.84 -40.28 -32.80
N TYR A 17 47.90 -40.97 -32.13
CA TYR A 17 47.71 -42.44 -32.02
C TYR A 17 46.42 -42.71 -31.22
N ARG A 18 45.30 -43.08 -31.87
CA ARG A 18 44.68 -44.43 -31.88
C ARG A 18 44.49 -45.10 -30.50
N GLY A 19 43.23 -45.12 -30.04
CA GLY A 19 42.71 -46.01 -29.00
C GLY A 19 41.19 -45.96 -28.96
N LEU A 20 40.55 -47.01 -29.49
CA LEU A 20 39.10 -47.24 -29.51
C LEU A 20 38.52 -47.35 -28.09
N VAL A 21 37.46 -46.60 -27.79
CA VAL A 21 36.30 -47.10 -27.04
C VAL A 21 35.06 -46.45 -27.66
N ALA A 22 34.23 -47.29 -28.28
CA ALA A 22 32.93 -46.93 -28.79
C ALA A 22 31.95 -46.77 -27.62
N LEU A 23 31.34 -45.60 -27.47
CA LEU A 23 30.04 -45.47 -26.82
C LEU A 23 29.14 -44.70 -27.80
N ALA A 24 28.18 -45.43 -28.34
CA ALA A 24 27.20 -44.92 -29.27
C ALA A 24 26.39 -43.80 -28.62
N PHE A 25 26.58 -42.57 -29.08
CA PHE A 25 25.58 -41.52 -28.96
C PHE A 25 24.39 -41.93 -29.83
N SER A 26 23.44 -42.64 -29.23
CA SER A 26 22.11 -42.76 -29.83
C SER A 26 21.43 -41.40 -29.63
N LEU A 27 21.39 -40.61 -30.70
CA LEU A 27 20.43 -39.52 -30.86
C LEU A 27 19.03 -40.13 -30.74
N CYS A 28 18.49 -40.17 -29.52
CA CYS A 28 17.04 -40.18 -29.35
C CYS A 28 16.54 -38.78 -29.72
N LEU A 29 16.36 -38.56 -31.02
CA LEU A 29 15.28 -37.74 -31.55
C LEU A 29 13.96 -38.40 -31.08
N CYS A 30 13.63 -38.24 -29.80
CA CYS A 30 12.25 -38.31 -29.37
C CYS A 30 11.61 -37.03 -29.88
N GLY A 31 11.09 -37.09 -31.11
CA GLY A 31 9.97 -36.24 -31.47
C GLY A 31 8.89 -36.50 -30.43
N ALA A 32 8.76 -35.62 -29.45
CA ALA A 32 7.54 -35.44 -28.71
C ALA A 32 6.51 -34.90 -29.72
N LEU A 33 5.96 -35.82 -30.50
CA LEU A 33 4.69 -35.61 -31.15
C LEU A 33 3.74 -35.22 -30.03
N ALA A 34 3.30 -33.96 -30.04
CA ALA A 34 2.18 -33.49 -29.25
C ALA A 34 1.01 -34.44 -29.53
N GLN A 35 0.79 -35.39 -28.62
CA GLN A 35 -0.42 -36.18 -28.62
C GLN A 35 -1.58 -35.21 -28.36
N PRO A 36 -2.73 -35.36 -29.04
CA PRO A 36 -3.91 -34.63 -28.64
C PRO A 36 -4.24 -35.07 -27.21
N MET A 37 -4.15 -34.16 -26.24
CA MET A 37 -4.49 -34.45 -24.84
C MET A 37 -5.97 -34.85 -24.76
N GLN A 38 -6.22 -36.16 -24.80
CA GLN A 38 -7.48 -36.79 -24.48
C GLN A 38 -7.41 -37.24 -23.02
N GLY A 39 -8.05 -36.47 -22.14
CA GLY A 39 -8.22 -36.80 -20.72
C GLY A 39 -7.10 -36.27 -19.82
N TRP A 40 -7.49 -35.55 -18.77
CA TRP A 40 -6.60 -35.22 -17.67
C TRP A 40 -6.43 -36.45 -16.77
N PRO A 41 -5.24 -36.71 -16.21
CA PRO A 41 -5.03 -37.83 -15.31
C PRO A 41 -5.96 -37.79 -14.10
N GLU A 42 -6.39 -38.98 -13.69
CA GLU A 42 -7.55 -39.19 -12.81
C GLU A 42 -7.17 -39.49 -11.33
N GLU A 43 -5.89 -39.75 -11.04
CA GLU A 43 -5.41 -40.14 -9.70
C GLU A 43 -4.59 -39.03 -8.99
N LEU A 44 -5.11 -38.48 -7.89
CA LEU A 44 -4.47 -37.34 -7.21
C LEU A 44 -3.13 -37.67 -6.53
N GLU A 45 -2.94 -38.86 -5.97
CA GLU A 45 -1.71 -39.19 -5.21
C GLU A 45 -0.47 -39.25 -6.11
N SER A 46 -0.57 -39.95 -7.24
CA SER A 46 0.48 -39.97 -8.27
C SER A 46 0.75 -38.56 -8.83
N LEU A 47 -0.31 -37.76 -8.99
CA LEU A 47 -0.20 -36.38 -9.47
C LEU A 47 0.38 -35.42 -8.44
N GLN A 48 0.23 -35.66 -7.13
CA GLN A 48 0.85 -34.85 -6.09
C GLN A 48 2.37 -35.11 -6.01
N GLU A 49 2.81 -36.35 -6.24
CA GLU A 49 4.24 -36.65 -6.38
C GLU A 49 4.83 -35.95 -7.61
N GLU A 50 4.13 -35.99 -8.74
CA GLU A 50 4.53 -35.28 -9.96
C GLU A 50 4.50 -33.75 -9.77
N ALA A 51 3.45 -33.22 -9.13
CA ALA A 51 3.29 -31.82 -8.79
C ALA A 51 4.45 -31.34 -7.92
N ARG A 52 4.85 -32.12 -6.92
CA ARG A 52 5.99 -31.84 -6.04
C ARG A 52 7.30 -31.89 -6.80
N ALA A 53 7.50 -32.89 -7.65
CA ALA A 53 8.71 -33.04 -8.44
C ALA A 53 8.90 -31.87 -9.43
N MET A 54 7.82 -31.38 -10.02
CA MET A 54 7.84 -30.26 -10.98
C MET A 54 7.62 -28.89 -10.34
N ALA A 55 7.30 -28.82 -9.05
CA ALA A 55 6.88 -27.61 -8.34
C ALA A 55 5.70 -26.86 -9.01
N ARG A 56 4.74 -27.60 -9.59
CA ARG A 56 3.59 -27.04 -10.32
C ARG A 56 2.30 -27.20 -9.51
N PRO A 57 1.48 -26.15 -9.36
CA PRO A 57 0.21 -26.25 -8.65
C PRO A 57 -0.79 -27.12 -9.41
N VAL A 58 -1.78 -27.62 -8.69
CA VAL A 58 -2.83 -28.51 -9.21
C VAL A 58 -4.15 -27.75 -9.32
N LEU A 59 -4.72 -27.65 -10.52
CA LEU A 59 -6.10 -27.20 -10.73
C LEU A 59 -7.03 -28.42 -10.62
N LEU A 60 -7.73 -28.53 -9.49
CA LEU A 60 -8.72 -29.58 -9.25
C LEU A 60 -10.09 -29.11 -9.73
N VAL A 61 -10.67 -29.82 -10.69
CA VAL A 61 -11.95 -29.51 -11.33
C VAL A 61 -12.98 -30.57 -10.94
N PHE A 62 -13.96 -30.19 -10.12
CA PHE A 62 -15.14 -31.01 -9.87
C PHE A 62 -16.16 -30.82 -11.00
N SER A 63 -16.49 -31.89 -11.71
CA SER A 63 -17.34 -31.84 -12.90
C SER A 63 -18.50 -32.83 -12.82
N GLY A 64 -19.59 -32.51 -13.53
CA GLY A 64 -20.72 -33.41 -13.77
C GLY A 64 -20.94 -33.55 -15.27
N SER A 65 -20.09 -34.32 -15.94
CA SER A 65 -19.92 -34.34 -17.41
C SER A 65 -21.19 -34.62 -18.23
N ASP A 66 -22.24 -35.20 -17.64
CA ASP A 66 -23.43 -35.63 -18.40
C ASP A 66 -24.77 -35.08 -17.93
N TRP A 67 -24.75 -34.27 -16.86
CA TRP A 67 -25.94 -33.69 -16.23
C TRP A 67 -25.76 -32.22 -15.81
N CYS A 68 -24.54 -31.75 -15.59
CA CYS A 68 -24.25 -30.37 -15.20
C CYS A 68 -23.98 -29.52 -16.46
N GLY A 69 -24.98 -28.75 -16.90
CA GLY A 69 -24.86 -27.86 -18.06
C GLY A 69 -23.65 -26.90 -18.01
N PRO A 70 -23.43 -26.18 -16.89
CA PRO A 70 -22.26 -25.32 -16.75
C PRO A 70 -20.92 -26.07 -16.81
N CYS A 71 -20.85 -27.28 -16.27
CA CYS A 71 -19.64 -28.13 -16.34
C CYS A 71 -19.31 -28.53 -17.78
N ILE A 72 -20.33 -28.93 -18.55
CA ILE A 72 -20.18 -29.26 -19.97
C ILE A 72 -19.70 -28.04 -20.76
N ARG A 73 -20.22 -26.85 -20.43
CA ARG A 73 -19.80 -25.59 -21.05
C ARG A 73 -18.35 -25.26 -20.71
N LEU A 74 -17.98 -25.28 -19.43
CA LEU A 74 -16.60 -25.05 -18.96
C LEU A 74 -15.62 -25.98 -19.68
N GLN A 75 -15.94 -27.28 -19.77
CA GLN A 75 -15.10 -28.25 -20.46
C GLN A 75 -14.91 -27.87 -21.94
N ARG A 76 -15.99 -27.54 -22.64
CA ARG A 76 -16.00 -27.29 -24.09
C ARG A 76 -15.42 -25.93 -24.49
N GLU A 77 -15.65 -24.91 -23.68
CA GLU A 77 -15.39 -23.52 -24.04
C GLU A 77 -14.13 -22.96 -23.38
N VAL A 78 -13.71 -23.51 -22.24
CA VAL A 78 -12.58 -22.99 -21.46
C VAL A 78 -11.46 -24.01 -21.34
N LEU A 79 -11.74 -25.21 -20.83
CA LEU A 79 -10.68 -26.21 -20.57
C LEU A 79 -10.08 -26.82 -21.85
N THR A 80 -10.79 -26.72 -22.98
CA THR A 80 -10.29 -27.11 -24.31
C THR A 80 -9.88 -25.92 -25.18
N ASP A 81 -9.95 -24.69 -24.67
CA ASP A 81 -9.47 -23.51 -25.39
C ASP A 81 -7.94 -23.62 -25.58
N PRO A 82 -7.39 -23.41 -26.80
CA PRO A 82 -5.95 -23.51 -27.05
C PRO A 82 -5.09 -22.64 -26.10
N ALA A 83 -5.58 -21.45 -25.71
CA ALA A 83 -4.87 -20.57 -24.80
C ALA A 83 -4.78 -21.17 -23.38
N PHE A 84 -5.87 -21.80 -22.90
CA PHE A 84 -5.85 -22.50 -21.63
C PHE A 84 -4.97 -23.75 -21.69
N VAL A 85 -5.08 -24.55 -22.74
CA VAL A 85 -4.29 -25.77 -22.91
C VAL A 85 -2.80 -25.46 -22.90
N GLN A 86 -2.36 -24.43 -23.62
CA GLN A 86 -0.97 -23.99 -23.60
C GLN A 86 -0.55 -23.54 -22.21
N PHE A 87 -1.33 -22.66 -21.57
CA PHE A 87 -1.05 -22.21 -20.21
C PHE A 87 -0.96 -23.37 -19.21
N ALA A 88 -1.91 -24.29 -19.23
CA ALA A 88 -1.94 -25.46 -18.37
C ALA A 88 -0.73 -26.37 -18.63
N ALA A 89 -0.30 -26.57 -19.88
CA ALA A 89 0.87 -27.39 -20.19
C ALA A 89 2.20 -26.81 -19.64
N GLU A 90 2.30 -25.48 -19.51
CA GLU A 90 3.48 -24.79 -19.00
C GLU A 90 3.43 -24.62 -17.47
N GLU A 91 2.25 -24.33 -16.91
CA GLU A 91 2.16 -23.72 -15.57
C GLU A 91 1.44 -24.57 -14.52
N LEU A 92 0.61 -25.55 -14.91
CA LEU A 92 -0.29 -26.27 -14.00
C LEU A 92 -0.32 -27.80 -14.25
N LEU A 93 -0.78 -28.55 -13.25
CA LEU A 93 -1.37 -29.85 -13.48
C LEU A 93 -2.88 -29.73 -13.33
N VAL A 94 -3.66 -30.21 -14.30
CA VAL A 94 -5.13 -30.17 -14.21
C VAL A 94 -5.62 -31.58 -13.89
N VAL A 95 -6.49 -31.69 -12.89
CA VAL A 95 -7.07 -32.95 -12.41
C VAL A 95 -8.58 -32.79 -12.42
N THR A 96 -9.29 -33.71 -13.08
CA THR A 96 -10.76 -33.65 -13.17
C THR A 96 -11.38 -34.75 -12.32
N ALA A 97 -12.08 -34.37 -11.25
CA ALA A 97 -12.93 -35.26 -10.46
C ALA A 97 -14.35 -35.22 -11.03
N ASP A 98 -14.69 -36.16 -11.91
CA ASP A 98 -15.99 -36.24 -12.57
C ASP A 98 -17.02 -37.10 -11.81
N PHE A 99 -18.30 -36.70 -11.89
CA PHE A 99 -19.43 -37.33 -11.21
C PHE A 99 -20.59 -37.58 -12.18
N PRO A 100 -20.45 -38.49 -13.16
CA PRO A 100 -21.47 -38.78 -14.16
C PRO A 100 -22.69 -39.49 -13.55
N ARG A 101 -23.89 -39.22 -14.08
CA ARG A 101 -25.16 -39.86 -13.63
C ARG A 101 -25.68 -40.90 -14.60
N LYS A 102 -25.29 -40.86 -15.88
CA LYS A 102 -25.75 -41.82 -16.88
C LYS A 102 -24.89 -43.07 -16.82
N LYS A 103 -25.55 -44.23 -16.77
CA LYS A 103 -24.88 -45.54 -16.72
C LYS A 103 -23.84 -45.76 -17.83
N LYS A 104 -24.07 -45.18 -19.02
CA LYS A 104 -23.15 -45.26 -20.15
C LYS A 104 -21.81 -44.51 -19.95
N ASN A 105 -21.76 -43.60 -18.98
CA ASN A 105 -20.59 -42.80 -18.64
C ASN A 105 -20.05 -43.20 -17.25
N ALA A 106 -20.45 -44.36 -16.71
CA ALA A 106 -20.06 -44.76 -15.36
C ALA A 106 -18.53 -44.97 -15.27
N LEU A 107 -17.94 -44.41 -14.22
CA LEU A 107 -16.52 -44.56 -13.90
C LEU A 107 -16.25 -45.96 -13.31
N SER A 108 -14.98 -46.39 -13.35
CA SER A 108 -14.56 -47.60 -12.64
C SER A 108 -14.83 -47.45 -11.13
N PRO A 109 -15.06 -48.54 -10.38
CA PRO A 109 -15.30 -48.46 -8.93
C PRO A 109 -14.17 -47.77 -8.16
N GLU A 110 -12.93 -47.99 -8.58
CA GLU A 110 -11.72 -47.40 -8.02
C GLU A 110 -11.71 -45.88 -8.20
N LEU A 111 -11.87 -45.41 -9.44
CA LEU A 111 -11.93 -44.00 -9.76
C LEU A 111 -13.12 -43.29 -9.11
N ALA A 112 -14.29 -43.93 -9.13
CA ALA A 112 -15.47 -43.39 -8.45
C ALA A 112 -15.27 -43.31 -6.92
N GLY A 113 -14.42 -44.16 -6.36
CA GLY A 113 -13.99 -44.10 -4.96
C GLY A 113 -13.03 -42.93 -4.72
N GLN A 114 -12.01 -42.78 -5.55
CA GLN A 114 -11.05 -41.67 -5.49
C GLN A 114 -11.75 -40.31 -5.62
N ASN A 115 -12.62 -40.12 -6.62
CA ASN A 115 -13.37 -38.87 -6.79
C ASN A 115 -14.22 -38.54 -5.55
N ARG A 116 -14.82 -39.55 -4.91
CA ARG A 116 -15.56 -39.35 -3.65
C ARG A 116 -14.66 -38.87 -2.51
N LEU A 117 -13.47 -39.44 -2.34
CA LEU A 117 -12.49 -38.97 -1.35
C LEU A 117 -12.08 -37.52 -1.59
N LEU A 118 -11.89 -37.14 -2.86
CA LEU A 118 -11.60 -35.74 -3.23
C LEU A 118 -12.77 -34.81 -2.88
N ALA A 119 -14.01 -35.22 -3.16
CA ALA A 119 -15.18 -34.44 -2.82
C ALA A 119 -15.37 -34.30 -1.30
N ASP A 120 -15.17 -35.37 -0.54
CA ASP A 120 -15.27 -35.33 0.93
C ASP A 120 -14.26 -34.34 1.52
N ARG A 121 -13.05 -34.26 0.94
CA ARG A 121 -11.98 -33.37 1.41
C ARG A 121 -12.13 -31.92 0.96
N TYR A 122 -12.45 -31.69 -0.33
CA TYR A 122 -12.35 -30.37 -0.95
C TYR A 122 -13.68 -29.81 -1.45
N ASN A 123 -14.73 -30.62 -1.55
CA ASN A 123 -16.06 -30.21 -2.01
C ASN A 123 -17.20 -30.78 -1.13
N PRO A 124 -17.19 -30.54 0.20
CA PRO A 124 -18.22 -31.07 1.10
C PRO A 124 -19.62 -30.51 0.79
N SER A 125 -19.68 -29.39 0.06
CA SER A 125 -20.92 -28.75 -0.38
C SER A 125 -21.52 -29.37 -1.66
N GLY A 126 -20.80 -30.24 -2.37
CA GLY A 126 -21.27 -30.88 -3.60
C GLY A 126 -21.55 -29.89 -4.75
N ARG A 127 -20.75 -28.82 -4.88
CA ARG A 127 -20.89 -27.82 -5.94
C ARG A 127 -20.29 -28.30 -7.26
N PHE A 128 -20.96 -27.99 -8.37
CA PHE A 128 -20.54 -28.35 -9.73
C PHE A 128 -20.89 -27.23 -10.74
N PRO A 129 -19.94 -26.72 -11.55
CA PRO A 129 -18.50 -26.98 -11.45
C PRO A 129 -17.92 -26.31 -10.20
N LEU A 130 -16.84 -26.88 -9.66
CA LEU A 130 -16.02 -26.22 -8.63
C LEU A 130 -14.56 -26.36 -9.07
N LEU A 131 -13.85 -25.23 -9.16
CA LEU A 131 -12.44 -25.20 -9.54
C LEU A 131 -11.61 -24.69 -8.37
N LEU A 132 -10.70 -25.52 -7.90
CA LEU A 132 -9.81 -25.21 -6.79
C LEU A 132 -8.36 -25.25 -7.27
N LEU A 133 -7.58 -24.28 -6.85
CA LEU A 133 -6.13 -24.31 -7.05
C LEU A 133 -5.48 -24.82 -5.78
N LEU A 134 -4.66 -25.87 -5.91
CA LEU A 134 -3.92 -26.48 -4.82
C LEU A 134 -2.42 -26.25 -5.03
N GLN A 135 -1.68 -26.14 -3.94
CA GLN A 135 -0.23 -26.26 -3.95
C GLN A 135 0.19 -27.70 -4.30
N PRO A 136 1.45 -27.90 -4.72
CA PRO A 136 2.00 -29.24 -4.96
C PRO A 136 1.84 -30.21 -3.78
N ASP A 137 1.81 -29.71 -2.54
CA ASP A 137 1.64 -30.51 -1.34
C ASP A 137 0.17 -30.89 -1.03
N GLY A 138 -0.78 -30.35 -1.79
CA GLY A 138 -2.22 -30.55 -1.61
C GLY A 138 -2.92 -29.48 -0.76
N ARG A 139 -2.22 -28.45 -0.27
CA ARG A 139 -2.83 -27.33 0.44
C ARG A 139 -3.65 -26.47 -0.52
N LEU A 140 -4.85 -26.08 -0.12
CA LEU A 140 -5.73 -25.22 -0.93
C LEU A 140 -5.14 -23.79 -1.01
N LEU A 141 -4.86 -23.30 -2.22
CA LEU A 141 -4.52 -21.89 -2.48
C LEU A 141 -5.76 -21.01 -2.56
N GLY A 142 -6.85 -21.55 -3.11
CA GLY A 142 -8.12 -20.85 -3.18
C GLY A 142 -9.05 -21.41 -4.24
N GLU A 143 -10.28 -20.91 -4.21
CA GLU A 143 -11.27 -21.16 -5.25
C GLU A 143 -10.99 -20.26 -6.46
N VAL A 144 -10.89 -20.88 -7.63
CA VAL A 144 -10.63 -20.18 -8.89
C VAL A 144 -11.94 -19.66 -9.49
N ALA A 145 -13.05 -20.37 -9.30
CA ALA A 145 -14.31 -20.03 -9.95
C ALA A 145 -15.53 -20.64 -9.25
N ASP A 146 -16.60 -19.84 -9.14
CA ASP A 146 -17.98 -20.32 -8.96
C ASP A 146 -18.81 -20.18 -10.27
N GLN A 147 -18.51 -19.21 -11.14
CA GLN A 147 -19.16 -18.97 -12.45
C GLN A 147 -18.26 -18.37 -13.54
N VAL A 148 -17.09 -18.95 -13.82
CA VAL A 148 -16.22 -18.44 -14.91
C VAL A 148 -16.81 -18.70 -16.29
N VAL A 149 -16.82 -17.65 -17.12
CA VAL A 149 -17.43 -17.65 -18.47
C VAL A 149 -16.36 -17.67 -19.57
N ARG A 150 -15.13 -17.22 -19.30
CA ARG A 150 -14.07 -17.06 -20.32
C ARG A 150 -12.70 -17.59 -19.90
N THR A 151 -11.90 -17.96 -20.90
CA THR A 151 -10.54 -18.49 -20.74
C THR A 151 -9.56 -17.51 -20.10
N ASP A 152 -9.57 -16.25 -20.53
CA ASP A 152 -8.67 -15.20 -20.03
C ASP A 152 -8.92 -14.88 -18.54
N GLU A 153 -10.18 -14.87 -18.12
CA GLU A 153 -10.56 -14.70 -16.71
C GLU A 153 -10.05 -15.86 -15.84
N LEU A 154 -10.19 -17.11 -16.31
CA LEU A 154 -9.70 -18.29 -15.59
C LEU A 154 -8.18 -18.22 -15.39
N ILE A 155 -7.43 -17.96 -16.48
CA ILE A 155 -5.97 -17.87 -16.45
C ILE A 155 -5.53 -16.74 -15.52
N GLY A 156 -6.15 -15.57 -15.63
CA GLY A 156 -5.87 -14.41 -14.78
C GLY A 156 -6.05 -14.74 -13.30
N ARG A 157 -7.16 -15.40 -12.95
CA ARG A 157 -7.45 -15.79 -11.56
C ARG A 157 -6.47 -16.84 -11.01
N ILE A 158 -6.06 -17.81 -11.83
CA ILE A 158 -5.05 -18.80 -11.44
C ILE A 158 -3.70 -18.11 -11.17
N ARG A 159 -3.28 -17.18 -12.05
CA ARG A 159 -2.04 -16.42 -11.84
C ARG A 159 -2.09 -15.60 -10.56
N GLU A 160 -3.20 -14.89 -10.32
CA GLU A 160 -3.41 -14.11 -9.08
C GLU A 160 -3.27 -14.97 -7.81
N LEU A 161 -3.89 -16.16 -7.77
CA LEU A 161 -3.80 -17.06 -6.62
C LEU A 161 -2.37 -17.60 -6.41
N ARG A 162 -1.62 -17.85 -7.50
CA ARG A 162 -0.22 -18.27 -7.42
C ARG A 162 0.70 -17.16 -6.95
N GLU A 163 0.54 -15.96 -7.50
CA GLU A 163 1.31 -14.79 -7.11
C GLU A 163 1.11 -14.51 -5.61
N ARG A 164 -0.14 -14.54 -5.13
CA ARG A 164 -0.44 -14.40 -3.69
C ARG A 164 0.24 -15.48 -2.83
N ALA A 165 0.34 -16.70 -3.33
CA ALA A 165 0.93 -17.81 -2.58
C ALA A 165 2.43 -17.67 -2.31
N VAL A 166 3.14 -16.92 -3.17
CA VAL A 166 4.58 -16.66 -3.04
C VAL A 166 4.89 -15.23 -2.62
N ALA A 167 3.86 -14.37 -2.54
CA ALA A 167 4.03 -12.98 -2.22
C ALA A 167 4.59 -12.80 -0.81
N GLN A 168 5.51 -11.86 -0.69
CA GLN A 168 6.14 -11.47 0.56
C GLN A 168 6.05 -9.96 0.73
N SER A 169 6.15 -9.50 1.98
CA SER A 169 6.29 -8.08 2.26
C SER A 169 7.72 -7.63 2.01
N TYR A 170 7.86 -6.53 1.30
CA TYR A 170 9.13 -5.85 1.07
C TYR A 170 9.02 -4.43 1.56
N GLU A 171 9.96 -4.03 2.40
CA GLU A 171 9.98 -2.71 3.03
C GLU A 171 11.17 -1.89 2.54
N ARG A 172 10.96 -0.58 2.41
CA ARG A 172 12.02 0.41 2.27
C ARG A 172 11.78 1.58 3.22
N THR A 173 12.76 1.81 4.09
CA THR A 173 12.82 3.00 4.94
C THR A 173 13.78 4.03 4.34
N LEU A 174 13.37 5.31 4.28
CA LEU A 174 14.20 6.42 3.79
C LEU A 174 13.71 7.78 4.32
N ALA A 175 14.53 8.82 4.21
CA ALA A 175 14.14 10.19 4.56
C ALA A 175 13.58 10.94 3.33
N LEU A 176 12.37 11.46 3.45
CA LEU A 176 11.65 12.24 2.43
C LEU A 176 10.83 13.33 3.12
N MET A 177 10.61 14.50 2.48
CA MET A 177 9.80 15.59 3.06
C MET A 177 10.22 16.00 4.48
N GLY A 178 11.50 15.85 4.83
CA GLY A 178 12.03 16.15 6.16
C GLY A 178 11.62 15.17 7.27
N SER A 179 11.11 13.98 6.92
CA SER A 179 10.65 12.94 7.85
C SER A 179 11.11 11.54 7.42
N ARG A 180 11.02 10.56 8.32
CA ARG A 180 11.25 9.14 8.03
C ARG A 180 10.01 8.54 7.37
N PHE A 181 10.17 7.98 6.17
CA PHE A 181 9.14 7.25 5.45
C PHE A 181 9.46 5.76 5.45
N GLU A 182 8.44 4.94 5.74
CA GLU A 182 8.48 3.48 5.61
C GLU A 182 7.46 3.08 4.56
N LEU A 183 7.92 2.40 3.50
CA LEU A 183 7.09 1.96 2.39
C LEU A 183 7.11 0.45 2.32
N THR A 184 5.95 -0.19 2.42
CA THR A 184 5.80 -1.64 2.35
C THR A 184 4.90 -2.03 1.19
N VAL A 185 5.35 -2.96 0.36
CA VAL A 185 4.56 -3.56 -0.71
C VAL A 185 4.55 -5.07 -0.58
N VAL A 186 3.42 -5.70 -0.89
CA VAL A 186 3.33 -7.16 -1.04
C VAL A 186 3.54 -7.50 -2.51
N ALA A 187 4.59 -8.26 -2.81
CA ALA A 187 5.01 -8.57 -4.17
C ALA A 187 5.52 -10.02 -4.28
N PRO A 188 5.51 -10.64 -5.48
CA PRO A 188 5.97 -12.03 -5.67
C PRO A 188 7.49 -12.18 -5.59
N ASP A 189 8.26 -11.12 -5.87
CA ASP A 189 9.71 -11.15 -5.91
C ASP A 189 10.34 -9.78 -5.59
N PRO A 190 11.65 -9.74 -5.22
CA PRO A 190 12.33 -8.51 -4.85
C PRO A 190 12.48 -7.49 -5.97
N ALA A 191 12.59 -7.91 -7.25
CA ALA A 191 12.79 -6.99 -8.36
C ALA A 191 11.49 -6.23 -8.68
N THR A 192 10.36 -6.94 -8.68
CA THR A 192 9.04 -6.34 -8.78
C THR A 192 8.78 -5.37 -7.62
N ALA A 193 9.10 -5.79 -6.39
CA ALA A 193 8.98 -4.93 -5.21
C ALA A 193 9.81 -3.65 -5.34
N ALA A 194 11.08 -3.75 -5.76
CA ALA A 194 11.95 -2.60 -5.94
C ALA A 194 11.38 -1.59 -6.93
N ALA A 195 10.86 -2.05 -8.08
CA ALA A 195 10.26 -1.18 -9.08
C ALA A 195 9.00 -0.45 -8.57
N HIS A 196 8.19 -1.09 -7.72
CA HIS A 196 7.04 -0.46 -7.09
C HIS A 196 7.46 0.58 -6.04
N LEU A 197 8.42 0.24 -5.20
CA LEU A 197 8.97 1.13 -4.17
C LEU A 197 9.66 2.34 -4.80
N ASP A 198 10.40 2.18 -5.90
CA ASP A 198 11.01 3.28 -6.65
C ASP A 198 9.93 4.26 -7.15
N ALA A 199 8.86 3.75 -7.75
CA ALA A 199 7.76 4.58 -8.24
C ALA A 199 7.04 5.36 -7.11
N ALA A 200 6.86 4.74 -5.94
CA ALA A 200 6.30 5.42 -4.78
C ALA A 200 7.22 6.55 -4.26
N VAL A 201 8.53 6.29 -4.19
CA VAL A 201 9.52 7.29 -3.78
C VAL A 201 9.58 8.46 -4.77
N GLU A 202 9.53 8.18 -6.07
CA GLU A 202 9.48 9.21 -7.11
C GLU A 202 8.24 10.09 -6.98
N GLU A 203 7.07 9.51 -6.74
CA GLU A 203 5.84 10.29 -6.52
C GLU A 203 5.95 11.16 -5.27
N ILE A 204 6.47 10.63 -4.15
CA ILE A 204 6.65 11.42 -2.92
C ILE A 204 7.61 12.59 -3.16
N ARG A 205 8.72 12.38 -3.88
CA ARG A 205 9.65 13.47 -4.25
C ARG A 205 9.00 14.53 -5.15
N ARG A 206 8.14 14.11 -6.08
CA ARG A 206 7.37 15.04 -6.93
C ARG A 206 6.42 15.87 -6.07
N ILE A 207 5.72 15.25 -5.11
CA ILE A 207 4.86 15.94 -4.15
C ILE A 207 5.67 16.90 -3.27
N GLU A 208 6.85 16.51 -2.80
CA GLU A 208 7.75 17.39 -2.05
C GLU A 208 8.11 18.65 -2.85
N GLY A 209 8.51 18.50 -4.11
CA GLY A 209 8.82 19.63 -5.00
C GLY A 209 7.61 20.53 -5.29
N LEU A 210 6.40 19.99 -5.24
CA LEU A 210 5.16 20.76 -5.38
C LEU A 210 4.84 21.57 -4.12
N LEU A 211 4.93 20.93 -2.94
CA LEU A 211 4.37 21.44 -1.69
C LEU A 211 5.35 22.21 -0.80
N SER A 212 6.65 21.92 -0.90
CA SER A 212 7.66 22.42 0.04
C SER A 212 7.64 23.94 0.19
N SER A 213 7.51 24.46 1.41
CA SER A 213 7.64 25.88 1.71
C SER A 213 9.10 26.35 1.86
N TRP A 214 10.05 25.42 1.70
CA TRP A 214 11.48 25.61 1.89
C TRP A 214 12.25 25.58 0.58
N ASP A 215 11.78 24.78 -0.39
CA ASP A 215 12.35 24.76 -1.74
C ASP A 215 11.98 26.07 -2.45
N PRO A 216 12.97 26.92 -2.82
CA PRO A 216 12.69 28.16 -3.53
C PRO A 216 12.05 27.95 -4.90
N HIS A 217 12.13 26.75 -5.49
CA HIS A 217 11.58 26.44 -6.80
C HIS A 217 10.16 25.84 -6.76
N SER A 218 9.61 25.56 -5.57
CA SER A 218 8.25 25.06 -5.46
C SER A 218 7.19 26.12 -5.79
N GLN A 219 5.99 25.66 -6.16
CA GLN A 219 4.85 26.54 -6.38
C GLN A 219 4.36 27.18 -5.08
N THR A 220 4.38 26.46 -3.96
CA THR A 220 4.11 27.03 -2.63
C THR A 220 5.02 28.22 -2.33
N SER A 221 6.33 28.08 -2.60
CA SER A 221 7.29 29.17 -2.41
C SER A 221 7.08 30.33 -3.38
N ALA A 222 6.63 30.06 -4.61
CA ALA A 222 6.25 31.11 -5.55
C ALA A 222 5.07 31.95 -5.03
N VAL A 223 4.01 31.30 -4.55
CA VAL A 223 2.86 31.98 -3.93
C VAL A 223 3.30 32.78 -2.70
N ASN A 224 4.14 32.19 -1.83
CA ASN A 224 4.64 32.87 -0.63
C ASN A 224 5.49 34.11 -0.94
N ARG A 225 6.28 34.10 -2.02
CA ARG A 225 7.05 35.27 -2.45
C ARG A 225 6.18 36.39 -3.01
N ALA A 226 5.05 36.04 -3.62
CA ALA A 226 4.10 37.00 -4.19
C ALA A 226 3.10 37.56 -3.15
N ALA A 227 3.24 37.19 -1.87
CA ALA A 227 2.35 37.69 -0.82
C ALA A 227 2.35 39.23 -0.74
N GLY A 228 1.16 39.82 -0.76
CA GLY A 228 0.95 41.28 -0.83
C GLY A 228 1.10 41.88 -2.22
N ALA A 229 1.31 41.07 -3.25
CA ALA A 229 1.43 41.47 -4.65
C ALA A 229 0.37 40.78 -5.52
N GLU A 230 0.74 40.28 -6.70
CA GLU A 230 -0.16 39.64 -7.66
C GLU A 230 -0.46 38.17 -7.32
N ALA A 231 -1.63 37.69 -7.75
CA ALA A 231 -1.98 36.28 -7.65
C ALA A 231 -1.09 35.44 -8.58
N VAL A 232 -0.74 34.24 -8.14
CA VAL A 232 0.17 33.33 -8.86
C VAL A 232 -0.64 32.20 -9.47
N ALA A 233 -0.46 31.96 -10.76
CA ALA A 233 -1.01 30.77 -11.42
C ALA A 233 -0.30 29.53 -10.89
N VAL A 234 -1.09 28.51 -10.52
CA VAL A 234 -0.58 27.24 -9.98
C VAL A 234 -1.20 26.07 -10.72
N ASP A 235 -0.55 24.92 -10.63
CA ASP A 235 -1.08 23.67 -11.15
C ASP A 235 -2.39 23.32 -10.44
N HIS A 236 -3.31 22.72 -11.20
CA HIS A 236 -4.60 22.26 -10.70
C HIS A 236 -4.49 21.36 -9.46
N GLU A 237 -3.40 20.58 -9.35
CA GLU A 237 -3.15 19.72 -8.20
C GLU A 237 -2.96 20.51 -6.90
N LEU A 238 -2.10 21.53 -6.91
CA LEU A 238 -1.89 22.40 -5.75
C LEU A 238 -3.15 23.20 -5.43
N PHE A 239 -3.81 23.74 -6.46
CA PHE A 239 -5.06 24.48 -6.30
C PHE A 239 -6.13 23.62 -5.61
N SER A 240 -6.32 22.39 -6.08
CA SER A 240 -7.31 21.46 -5.53
C SER A 240 -6.98 21.05 -4.09
N LEU A 241 -5.69 20.82 -3.77
CA LEU A 241 -5.28 20.52 -2.41
C LEU A 241 -5.53 21.71 -1.48
N LEU A 242 -5.22 22.93 -1.94
CA LEU A 242 -5.48 24.14 -1.17
C LEU A 242 -6.97 24.34 -0.94
N GLN A 243 -7.82 24.15 -1.95
CA GLN A 243 -9.28 24.19 -1.77
C GLN A 243 -9.77 23.21 -0.68
N ARG A 244 -9.23 21.98 -0.64
CA ARG A 244 -9.56 21.01 0.42
C ARG A 244 -9.06 21.46 1.79
N ALA A 245 -7.82 21.97 1.86
CA ALA A 245 -7.26 22.54 3.09
C ALA A 245 -8.11 23.71 3.64
N LEU A 246 -8.62 24.59 2.78
CA LEU A 246 -9.52 25.68 3.18
C LEU A 246 -10.85 25.14 3.74
N ARG A 247 -11.43 24.12 3.12
CA ARG A 247 -12.66 23.48 3.63
C ARG A 247 -12.44 22.83 5.00
N ILE A 248 -11.29 22.18 5.21
CA ILE A 248 -10.95 21.60 6.52
C ILE A 248 -10.71 22.72 7.55
N SER A 249 -10.09 23.82 7.14
CA SER A 249 -9.95 25.01 7.99
C SER A 249 -11.32 25.59 8.39
N GLU A 250 -12.28 25.67 7.47
CA GLU A 250 -13.65 26.09 7.77
C GLU A 250 -14.35 25.11 8.71
N LEU A 251 -14.27 23.79 8.45
CA LEU A 251 -14.86 22.73 9.27
C LEU A 251 -14.34 22.77 10.71
N THR A 252 -13.05 23.06 10.88
CA THR A 252 -12.38 23.17 12.18
C THR A 252 -12.39 24.60 12.75
N GLN A 253 -13.14 25.52 12.13
CA GLN A 253 -13.27 26.92 12.55
C GLN A 253 -11.92 27.64 12.72
N GLY A 254 -10.96 27.35 11.85
CA GLY A 254 -9.61 27.92 11.84
C GLY A 254 -8.63 27.26 12.81
N ALA A 255 -9.01 26.16 13.48
CA ALA A 255 -8.09 25.41 14.32
C ALA A 255 -7.01 24.68 13.49
N PHE A 256 -7.39 24.13 12.34
CA PHE A 256 -6.44 23.84 11.25
C PHE A 256 -6.36 25.06 10.33
N ASP A 257 -5.15 25.54 10.02
CA ASP A 257 -4.96 26.65 9.09
C ASP A 257 -3.65 26.50 8.30
N PRO A 258 -3.70 26.44 6.94
CA PRO A 258 -2.49 26.32 6.11
C PRO A 258 -1.64 27.60 6.07
N THR A 259 -2.04 28.68 6.75
CA THR A 259 -1.32 29.97 6.77
C THR A 259 -0.49 30.21 8.03
N VAL A 260 -0.32 29.22 8.91
CA VAL A 260 0.44 29.34 10.18
C VAL A 260 1.93 29.65 10.03
N GLY A 261 2.46 29.72 8.81
CA GLY A 261 3.87 29.97 8.50
C GLY A 261 4.51 31.16 9.24
N PRO A 262 3.87 32.34 9.33
CA PRO A 262 4.44 33.48 10.06
C PRO A 262 4.62 33.20 11.56
N LEU A 263 3.71 32.46 12.19
CA LEU A 263 3.84 32.06 13.60
C LEU A 263 4.94 31.00 13.78
N LEU A 264 5.04 30.03 12.86
CA LEU A 264 6.13 29.03 12.90
C LEU A 264 7.52 29.67 12.82
N GLN A 265 7.67 30.72 12.00
CA GLN A 265 8.93 31.50 11.91
C GLN A 265 9.25 32.30 13.16
N LEU A 266 8.21 32.68 13.92
CA LEU A 266 8.36 33.38 15.19
C LEU A 266 8.79 32.42 16.30
N TRP A 267 8.13 31.26 16.41
CA TRP A 267 8.37 30.28 17.48
C TRP A 267 9.63 29.42 17.29
N ARG A 268 10.12 29.24 16.05
CA ARG A 268 11.41 28.57 15.73
C ARG A 268 11.69 27.29 16.54
N PHE A 269 11.03 26.21 16.16
CA PHE A 269 11.21 24.88 16.77
C PHE A 269 12.51 24.17 16.35
N ASP A 270 13.57 24.92 16.06
CA ASP A 270 14.90 24.42 15.70
C ASP A 270 15.90 24.46 16.88
N GLY A 271 15.41 24.84 18.07
CA GLY A 271 16.20 24.97 19.29
C GLY A 271 16.90 26.33 19.47
N SER A 272 16.72 27.27 18.54
CA SER A 272 17.30 28.62 18.64
C SER A 272 16.51 29.57 19.55
N LEU A 273 15.27 29.23 19.90
CA LEU A 273 14.43 30.05 20.76
C LEU A 273 14.67 29.72 22.25
N HIS A 274 15.12 30.71 23.02
CA HIS A 274 15.40 30.58 24.45
C HIS A 274 14.46 31.40 25.34
N GLU A 275 13.70 32.32 24.75
CA GLU A 275 12.76 33.21 25.44
C GLU A 275 11.43 33.23 24.69
N LEU A 276 10.34 33.52 25.40
CA LEU A 276 9.03 33.63 24.77
C LEU A 276 8.99 34.81 23.78
N PRO A 277 8.36 34.65 22.61
CA PRO A 277 8.11 35.78 21.72
C PRO A 277 7.33 36.87 22.45
N ALA A 278 7.69 38.13 22.25
CA ALA A 278 6.95 39.23 22.83
C ALA A 278 5.52 39.26 22.26
N GLN A 279 4.53 39.59 23.09
CA GLN A 279 3.12 39.60 22.68
C GLN A 279 2.87 40.44 21.42
N CYS A 280 3.54 41.59 21.29
CA CYS A 280 3.41 42.44 20.11
C CYS A 280 3.91 41.77 18.81
N GLN A 281 4.88 40.84 18.91
CA GLN A 281 5.35 40.05 17.77
C GLN A 281 4.32 38.98 17.38
N ILE A 282 3.70 38.35 18.38
CA ILE A 282 2.62 37.37 18.19
C ILE A 282 1.42 38.06 17.53
N ASP A 283 0.98 39.19 18.07
CA ASP A 283 -0.15 39.96 17.53
C ASP A 283 0.12 40.39 16.08
N SER A 284 1.34 40.85 15.78
CA SER A 284 1.75 41.19 14.42
C SER A 284 1.70 39.97 13.49
N ALA A 285 2.18 38.81 13.93
CA ALA A 285 2.16 37.58 13.13
C ALA A 285 0.72 37.09 12.91
N LEU A 286 -0.16 37.20 13.90
CA LEU A 286 -1.58 36.83 13.79
C LEU A 286 -2.31 37.63 12.71
N THR A 287 -1.92 38.87 12.44
CA THR A 287 -2.51 39.64 11.32
C THR A 287 -2.25 39.02 9.94
N LEU A 288 -1.27 38.12 9.84
CA LEU A 288 -0.85 37.43 8.62
C LEU A 288 -1.37 35.97 8.56
N VAL A 289 -2.12 35.53 9.57
CA VAL A 289 -2.70 34.19 9.67
C VAL A 289 -4.22 34.27 9.47
N GLY A 290 -4.77 33.33 8.72
CA GLY A 290 -6.19 33.20 8.45
C GLY A 290 -6.46 32.72 7.03
N SER A 291 -6.88 31.47 6.91
CA SER A 291 -7.23 30.81 5.65
C SER A 291 -8.27 31.57 4.81
N ARG A 292 -9.23 32.24 5.47
CA ARG A 292 -10.26 33.08 4.84
C ARG A 292 -9.71 34.30 4.09
N GLN A 293 -8.45 34.66 4.32
CA GLN A 293 -7.80 35.75 3.61
C GLN A 293 -7.25 35.31 2.24
N ILE A 294 -7.12 34.00 2.00
CA ILE A 294 -6.60 33.47 0.73
C ILE A 294 -7.65 33.71 -0.37
N VAL A 295 -7.18 34.24 -1.51
CA VAL A 295 -8.01 34.43 -2.70
C VAL A 295 -7.73 33.31 -3.68
N LEU A 296 -8.74 32.49 -3.96
CA LEU A 296 -8.69 31.47 -4.99
C LEU A 296 -9.56 31.90 -6.18
N ASP A 297 -8.99 31.89 -7.38
CA ASP A 297 -9.73 32.04 -8.61
C ASP A 297 -9.66 30.74 -9.41
N GLU A 298 -10.78 30.02 -9.45
CA GLU A 298 -10.92 28.74 -10.13
C GLU A 298 -10.90 28.86 -11.65
N GLN A 299 -11.33 30.00 -12.21
CA GLN A 299 -11.34 30.19 -13.66
C GLN A 299 -9.93 30.42 -14.20
N SER A 300 -9.13 31.20 -13.47
CA SER A 300 -7.75 31.48 -13.85
C SER A 300 -6.73 30.50 -13.26
N GLY A 301 -7.13 29.66 -12.28
CA GLY A 301 -6.24 28.74 -11.58
C GLY A 301 -5.18 29.47 -10.74
N THR A 302 -5.55 30.62 -10.17
CA THR A 302 -4.60 31.48 -9.44
C THR A 302 -4.85 31.51 -7.94
N VAL A 303 -3.76 31.68 -7.18
CA VAL A 303 -3.77 31.81 -5.72
C VAL A 303 -3.16 33.14 -5.33
N GLY A 304 -3.91 33.95 -4.59
CA GLY A 304 -3.49 35.24 -4.06
C GLY A 304 -3.40 35.25 -2.55
N LEU A 305 -2.30 35.80 -2.03
CA LEU A 305 -2.13 36.12 -0.61
C LEU A 305 -2.15 37.66 -0.47
N PRO A 306 -3.23 38.27 0.04
CA PRO A 306 -3.44 39.72 -0.07
C PRO A 306 -2.53 40.57 0.82
N ARG A 307 -1.88 39.99 1.84
CA ARG A 307 -1.01 40.73 2.77
C ARG A 307 0.44 40.31 2.61
N ALA A 308 1.32 41.29 2.53
CA ALA A 308 2.76 41.05 2.53
C ALA A 308 3.18 40.34 3.82
N GLY A 309 3.91 39.23 3.68
CA GLY A 309 4.35 38.40 4.80
C GLY A 309 3.43 37.22 5.14
N MET A 310 2.25 37.09 4.54
CA MET A 310 1.47 35.84 4.61
C MET A 310 2.29 34.68 4.05
N ARG A 311 2.12 33.48 4.63
CA ARG A 311 2.80 32.27 4.17
C ARG A 311 1.91 31.05 4.24
N LEU A 312 1.73 30.40 3.10
CA LEU A 312 1.19 29.05 2.97
C LEU A 312 2.22 28.01 3.37
N GLY A 313 1.75 26.97 4.05
CA GLY A 313 2.49 25.77 4.39
C GLY A 313 1.55 24.57 4.47
N PHE A 314 2.06 23.42 4.03
CA PHE A 314 1.32 22.15 4.03
C PHE A 314 1.88 21.17 5.06
N GLY A 315 2.46 21.66 6.16
CA GLY A 315 3.12 20.80 7.15
C GLY A 315 2.18 19.82 7.86
N ALA A 316 0.91 20.19 8.01
CA ALA A 316 -0.14 19.44 8.70
C ALA A 316 -1.14 18.74 7.75
N ILE A 317 -0.76 18.56 6.48
CA ILE A 317 -1.62 17.88 5.47
C ILE A 317 -0.79 17.22 4.35
N GLY A 318 0.43 17.70 4.12
CA GLY A 318 1.26 17.33 2.97
C GLY A 318 1.84 15.92 3.06
N LYS A 319 2.16 15.43 4.27
CA LYS A 319 2.66 14.06 4.47
C LYS A 319 1.52 13.06 4.22
N GLY A 320 0.35 13.31 4.81
CA GLY A 320 -0.87 12.54 4.51
C GLY A 320 -1.21 12.55 3.02
N TYR A 321 -1.11 13.70 2.34
CA TYR A 321 -1.31 13.77 0.90
C TYR A 321 -0.28 12.93 0.12
N ALA A 322 1.00 13.02 0.46
CA ALA A 322 2.05 12.23 -0.18
C ALA A 322 1.82 10.72 0.01
N ALA A 323 1.35 10.30 1.19
CA ALA A 323 0.99 8.91 1.48
C ALA A 323 -0.17 8.42 0.60
N ASP A 324 -1.25 9.20 0.50
CA ASP A 324 -2.39 8.90 -0.37
C ASP A 324 -1.96 8.80 -1.85
N ARG A 325 -1.09 9.71 -2.30
CA ARG A 325 -0.58 9.73 -3.68
C ARG A 325 0.33 8.54 -4.00
N ALA A 326 1.24 8.19 -3.09
CA ALA A 326 2.09 7.02 -3.21
C ALA A 326 1.25 5.73 -3.29
N ALA A 327 0.29 5.55 -2.38
CA ALA A 327 -0.61 4.40 -2.39
C ALA A 327 -1.46 4.34 -3.68
N ARG A 328 -1.91 5.48 -4.20
CA ARG A 328 -2.63 5.54 -5.49
C ARG A 328 -1.77 5.07 -6.65
N ILE A 329 -0.50 5.49 -6.72
CA ILE A 329 0.45 5.02 -7.73
C ILE A 329 0.65 3.51 -7.61
N LEU A 330 0.89 3.01 -6.40
CA LEU A 330 1.09 1.58 -6.13
C LEU A 330 -0.13 0.75 -6.56
N ARG A 331 -1.35 1.15 -6.15
CA ARG A 331 -2.59 0.49 -6.57
C ARG A 331 -2.77 0.50 -8.09
N SER A 332 -2.46 1.62 -8.76
CA SER A 332 -2.55 1.72 -10.23
C SER A 332 -1.56 0.79 -10.97
N ARG A 333 -0.48 0.39 -10.29
CA ARG A 333 0.51 -0.57 -10.79
C ARG A 333 0.19 -2.02 -10.41
N GLY A 334 -1.00 -2.29 -9.86
CA GLY A 334 -1.45 -3.63 -9.49
C GLY A 334 -1.01 -4.09 -8.09
N VAL A 335 -0.42 -3.22 -7.26
CA VAL A 335 -0.07 -3.57 -5.88
C VAL A 335 -1.33 -3.65 -5.03
N SER A 336 -1.77 -4.87 -4.75
CA SER A 336 -3.04 -5.13 -4.05
C SER A 336 -2.99 -4.93 -2.53
N SER A 337 -1.80 -4.99 -1.94
CA SER A 337 -1.60 -4.77 -0.50
C SER A 337 -0.30 -4.01 -0.23
N GLY A 338 -0.34 -3.13 0.77
CA GLY A 338 0.83 -2.39 1.20
C GLY A 338 0.53 -1.39 2.31
N VAL A 339 1.59 -0.70 2.75
CA VAL A 339 1.56 0.34 3.77
C VAL A 339 2.45 1.49 3.33
N VAL A 340 2.00 2.72 3.54
CA VAL A 340 2.84 3.91 3.47
C VAL A 340 2.76 4.60 4.83
N ASN A 341 3.88 4.69 5.53
CA ASN A 341 4.00 5.41 6.80
C ASN A 341 4.88 6.65 6.58
N ALA A 342 4.27 7.84 6.58
CA ALA A 342 4.93 9.12 6.38
C ALA A 342 5.19 9.83 7.71
N GLY A 343 6.13 9.32 8.49
CA GLY A 343 6.51 9.89 9.78
C GLY A 343 5.41 9.85 10.83
N GLY A 344 4.60 8.79 10.84
CA GLY A 344 3.43 8.64 11.72
C GLY A 344 2.09 8.72 10.97
N ASP A 345 2.08 9.33 9.79
CA ASP A 345 0.89 9.38 8.93
C ASP A 345 0.80 8.09 8.11
N LEU A 346 0.13 7.09 8.65
CA LEU A 346 0.08 5.75 8.08
C LEU A 346 -1.17 5.55 7.23
N LEU A 347 -1.01 4.98 6.03
CA LEU A 347 -2.08 4.46 5.18
C LEU A 347 -1.80 3.00 4.83
N ALA A 348 -2.73 2.12 5.13
CA ALA A 348 -2.63 0.69 4.81
C ALA A 348 -3.78 0.25 3.88
N TRP A 349 -3.47 -0.64 2.93
CA TRP A 349 -4.46 -1.24 2.04
C TRP A 349 -4.24 -2.73 1.84
N GLY A 350 -5.31 -3.42 1.50
CA GLY A 350 -5.29 -4.88 1.39
C GLY A 350 -4.93 -5.52 2.74
N ARG A 351 -4.20 -6.63 2.67
CA ARG A 351 -3.87 -7.52 3.79
C ARG A 351 -2.40 -7.95 3.74
N GLN A 352 -1.90 -8.43 4.87
CA GLN A 352 -0.60 -9.09 4.93
C GLN A 352 -0.58 -10.36 4.07
N PRO A 353 0.62 -10.88 3.71
CA PRO A 353 0.74 -12.10 2.91
C PRO A 353 0.04 -13.34 3.50
N ASP A 354 -0.08 -13.41 4.83
CA ASP A 354 -0.78 -14.47 5.55
C ASP A 354 -2.31 -14.31 5.55
N GLY A 355 -2.83 -13.20 5.02
CA GLY A 355 -4.26 -12.87 4.96
C GLY A 355 -4.78 -12.06 6.16
N GLU A 356 -3.96 -11.83 7.17
CA GLU A 356 -4.33 -11.03 8.33
C GLU A 356 -4.37 -9.53 7.97
N PRO A 357 -5.19 -8.72 8.66
CA PRO A 357 -5.15 -7.26 8.50
C PRO A 357 -3.80 -6.71 8.94
N TRP A 358 -3.44 -5.53 8.43
CA TRP A 358 -2.27 -4.81 8.94
C TRP A 358 -2.52 -4.43 10.41
N GLN A 359 -1.50 -4.58 11.26
CA GLN A 359 -1.59 -4.18 12.67
C GLN A 359 -0.86 -2.86 12.86
N VAL A 360 -1.59 -1.82 13.27
CA VAL A 360 -1.04 -0.50 13.53
C VAL A 360 -1.02 -0.28 15.04
N GLY A 361 0.17 -0.07 15.59
CA GLY A 361 0.36 0.24 17.00
C GLY A 361 0.11 1.71 17.27
N ILE A 362 -0.64 2.01 18.33
CA ILE A 362 -0.79 3.36 18.86
C ILE A 362 0.19 3.54 20.02
N ALA A 363 1.17 4.42 19.80
CA ALA A 363 2.23 4.72 20.75
C ALA A 363 1.73 5.55 21.93
N ASP A 364 2.26 5.28 23.11
CA ASP A 364 2.06 6.09 24.30
C ASP A 364 2.81 7.42 24.14
N PRO A 365 2.13 8.58 24.29
CA PRO A 365 2.77 9.87 24.07
C PRO A 365 3.84 10.22 25.12
N VAL A 366 3.83 9.55 26.29
CA VAL A 366 4.85 9.71 27.34
C VAL A 366 6.02 8.75 27.12
N GLU A 367 5.72 7.53 26.69
CA GLU A 367 6.71 6.50 26.37
C GLU A 367 6.56 6.06 24.89
N PRO A 368 7.08 6.80 23.90
CA PRO A 368 6.82 6.54 22.47
C PRO A 368 7.21 5.14 21.98
N GLU A 369 8.10 4.45 22.69
CA GLU A 369 8.50 3.06 22.42
C GLU A 369 7.46 2.02 22.90
N ARG A 370 6.50 2.44 23.74
CA ARG A 370 5.44 1.60 24.29
C ARG A 370 4.16 1.76 23.47
N ILE A 371 3.65 0.64 22.96
CA ILE A 371 2.36 0.59 22.27
C ILE A 371 1.27 0.24 23.29
N PHE A 372 0.29 1.12 23.49
CA PHE A 372 -0.80 0.87 24.44
C PHE A 372 -2.03 0.21 23.80
N SER A 373 -2.17 0.28 22.47
CA SER A 373 -3.24 -0.38 21.72
C SER A 373 -2.83 -0.72 20.29
N TRP A 374 -3.48 -1.73 19.72
CA TRP A 374 -3.29 -2.18 18.35
C TRP A 374 -4.60 -2.10 17.58
N LEU A 375 -4.55 -1.52 16.39
CA LEU A 375 -5.69 -1.43 15.48
C LEU A 375 -5.46 -2.35 14.27
N PRO A 376 -6.39 -3.27 13.97
CA PRO A 376 -6.41 -3.94 12.68
C PRO A 376 -6.89 -2.94 11.61
N VAL A 377 -6.05 -2.66 10.62
CA VAL A 377 -6.29 -1.65 9.58
C VAL A 377 -6.25 -2.31 8.20
N SER A 378 -7.23 -1.97 7.38
CA SER A 378 -7.28 -2.34 5.96
C SER A 378 -8.08 -1.26 5.22
N ASP A 379 -7.49 -0.71 4.16
CA ASP A 379 -8.06 0.39 3.37
C ASP A 379 -8.38 1.63 4.21
N GLN A 380 -7.51 1.93 5.18
CA GLN A 380 -7.67 3.00 6.15
C GLN A 380 -6.32 3.63 6.49
N ALA A 381 -6.39 4.90 6.85
CA ALA A 381 -5.30 5.68 7.40
C ALA A 381 -5.44 5.82 8.92
N VAL A 382 -4.30 5.87 9.61
CA VAL A 382 -4.16 6.15 11.03
C VAL A 382 -3.06 7.19 11.15
N VAL A 383 -3.41 8.40 11.57
CA VAL A 383 -2.49 9.53 11.63
C VAL A 383 -2.49 10.12 13.04
N THR A 384 -1.32 10.36 13.61
CA THR A 384 -1.18 10.91 14.96
C THR A 384 -0.51 12.27 14.93
N SER A 385 -1.08 13.26 15.62
CA SER A 385 -0.42 14.52 15.96
C SER A 385 -0.14 14.57 17.46
N GLY A 386 1.09 14.91 17.85
CA GLY A 386 1.50 14.93 19.25
C GLY A 386 2.37 16.12 19.63
N ASP A 387 2.38 16.47 20.92
CA ASP A 387 3.20 17.56 21.47
C ASP A 387 4.68 17.20 21.66
N TYR A 388 5.02 15.92 21.54
CA TYR A 388 6.34 15.35 21.82
C TYR A 388 7.24 15.23 20.59
N GLU A 389 6.73 15.43 19.37
CA GLU A 389 7.54 15.29 18.14
C GLU A 389 8.55 16.42 17.97
N ARG A 390 8.09 17.67 18.13
CA ARG A 390 8.90 18.89 18.06
C ARG A 390 8.37 19.90 19.07
N PHE A 391 9.26 20.37 19.93
CA PHE A 391 8.95 21.34 20.97
C PHE A 391 10.16 22.21 21.32
N VAL A 392 9.90 23.32 22.00
CA VAL A 392 10.91 24.12 22.72
C VAL A 392 10.58 24.12 24.21
N GLU A 393 11.60 24.21 25.05
CA GLU A 393 11.44 24.34 26.50
C GLU A 393 11.90 25.72 26.93
N ILE A 394 10.99 26.49 27.53
CA ILE A 394 11.25 27.85 28.00
C ILE A 394 10.73 27.95 29.43
N ASP A 395 11.59 28.37 30.36
CA ASP A 395 11.29 28.47 31.79
C ASP A 395 10.71 27.17 32.41
N GLY A 396 11.23 26.01 31.96
CA GLY A 396 10.79 24.69 32.42
C GLY A 396 9.41 24.27 31.92
N ARG A 397 8.82 25.02 30.97
CA ARG A 397 7.56 24.67 30.30
C ARG A 397 7.82 24.28 28.85
N ARG A 398 7.20 23.18 28.42
CA ARG A 398 7.23 22.68 27.05
C ARG A 398 6.19 23.40 26.18
N TYR A 399 6.61 23.75 24.98
CA TYR A 399 5.81 24.42 23.95
C TYR A 399 5.95 23.63 22.64
N SER A 400 4.88 22.97 22.21
CA SER A 400 4.90 22.14 20.99
C SER A 400 4.82 22.97 19.71
N HIS A 401 5.16 22.34 18.59
CA HIS A 401 5.07 22.95 17.26
C HIS A 401 3.64 23.09 16.71
N ILE A 402 2.63 22.53 17.39
CA ILE A 402 1.22 22.64 17.00
C ILE A 402 0.68 23.95 17.58
N LEU A 403 0.60 24.97 16.74
CA LEU A 403 0.15 26.31 17.11
C LEU A 403 -1.35 26.47 16.93
N ASP A 404 -2.02 27.13 17.87
CA ASP A 404 -3.38 27.60 17.71
C ASP A 404 -3.40 28.90 16.88
N PRO A 405 -3.92 28.88 15.64
CA PRO A 405 -3.92 30.04 14.75
C PRO A 405 -4.75 31.23 15.28
N ARG A 406 -5.60 30.99 16.29
CA ARG A 406 -6.48 32.01 16.89
C ARG A 406 -5.79 32.78 18.01
N THR A 407 -4.83 32.16 18.70
CA THR A 407 -4.12 32.75 19.84
C THR A 407 -2.65 33.06 19.53
N GLY A 408 -2.07 32.38 18.55
CA GLY A 408 -0.67 32.49 18.20
C GLY A 408 0.27 31.71 19.12
N TYR A 409 -0.27 30.98 20.09
CA TYR A 409 0.47 30.13 21.02
C TYR A 409 0.36 28.64 20.67
N PRO A 410 1.33 27.81 21.08
CA PRO A 410 1.19 26.36 21.09
C PRO A 410 -0.10 25.92 21.79
N ALA A 411 -0.81 24.99 21.16
CA ALA A 411 -1.99 24.37 21.72
C ALA A 411 -1.65 23.57 22.98
N ALA A 412 -2.60 23.47 23.91
CA ALA A 412 -2.43 22.80 25.19
C ALA A 412 -3.67 21.95 25.55
N GLY A 413 -3.50 21.02 26.49
CA GLY A 413 -4.57 20.18 27.04
C GLY A 413 -4.64 18.77 26.45
N LEU A 414 -3.98 18.52 25.32
CA LEU A 414 -3.81 17.21 24.72
C LEU A 414 -2.32 16.89 24.56
N LYS A 415 -1.95 15.63 24.73
CA LYS A 415 -0.61 15.08 24.43
C LYS A 415 -0.56 14.45 23.05
N SER A 416 -1.64 13.76 22.66
CA SER A 416 -1.78 13.19 21.33
C SER A 416 -3.22 13.13 20.85
N VAL A 417 -3.35 13.15 19.53
CA VAL A 417 -4.59 12.94 18.79
C VAL A 417 -4.28 11.98 17.64
N THR A 418 -4.88 10.79 17.67
CA THR A 418 -4.86 9.84 16.57
C THR A 418 -6.20 9.89 15.84
N VAL A 419 -6.19 10.10 14.53
CA VAL A 419 -7.38 10.07 13.67
C VAL A 419 -7.30 8.87 12.73
N ILE A 420 -8.43 8.17 12.61
CA ILE A 420 -8.62 7.04 11.71
C ILE A 420 -9.62 7.47 10.63
N ALA A 421 -9.23 7.38 9.36
CA ALA A 421 -10.07 7.77 8.23
C ALA A 421 -9.73 6.97 6.96
N ALA A 422 -10.47 7.15 5.87
CA ALA A 422 -10.15 6.52 4.59
C ALA A 422 -8.96 7.16 3.84
N SER A 423 -8.56 8.37 4.22
CA SER A 423 -7.52 9.17 3.58
C SER A 423 -6.55 9.70 4.62
N ALA A 424 -5.25 9.54 4.35
CA ALA A 424 -4.21 10.08 5.22
C ALA A 424 -4.15 11.61 5.13
N GLU A 425 -4.44 12.21 3.96
CA GLU A 425 -4.56 13.67 3.80
C GLU A 425 -5.58 14.25 4.79
N LEU A 426 -6.78 13.67 4.83
CA LEU A 426 -7.85 14.15 5.71
C LEU A 426 -7.52 13.90 7.18
N ALA A 427 -6.97 12.73 7.50
CA ALA A 427 -6.61 12.37 8.87
C ALA A 427 -5.50 13.27 9.44
N ASP A 428 -4.46 13.61 8.66
CA ASP A 428 -3.36 14.52 9.05
C ASP A 428 -3.89 15.92 9.43
N ALA A 429 -4.73 16.49 8.56
CA ALA A 429 -5.31 17.81 8.79
C ALA A 429 -6.30 17.82 9.97
N LEU A 430 -7.12 16.78 10.11
CA LEU A 430 -8.05 16.68 11.25
C LEU A 430 -7.33 16.41 12.55
N ALA A 431 -6.27 15.59 12.58
CA ALA A 431 -5.51 15.32 13.80
C ALA A 431 -4.93 16.63 14.35
N THR A 432 -4.36 17.48 13.49
CA THR A 432 -3.88 18.81 13.87
C THR A 432 -5.02 19.72 14.33
N GLY A 433 -6.12 19.78 13.56
CA GLY A 433 -7.27 20.63 13.90
C GLY A 433 -7.92 20.25 15.23
N ILE A 434 -8.12 18.95 15.49
CA ILE A 434 -8.68 18.41 16.74
C ILE A 434 -7.75 18.67 17.91
N PHE A 435 -6.43 18.52 17.71
CA PHE A 435 -5.44 18.86 18.72
C PHE A 435 -5.60 20.32 19.20
N VAL A 436 -5.83 21.24 18.27
CA VAL A 436 -6.05 22.67 18.55
C VAL A 436 -7.45 22.97 19.10
N LEU A 437 -8.50 22.25 18.65
CA LEU A 437 -9.85 22.38 19.19
C LEU A 437 -9.96 21.91 20.64
N GLY A 438 -9.11 20.97 21.04
CA GLY A 438 -9.13 20.33 22.33
C GLY A 438 -10.18 19.22 22.43
N LYS A 439 -10.15 18.49 23.55
CA LYS A 439 -10.87 17.24 23.75
C LYS A 439 -12.38 17.32 23.45
N GLU A 440 -13.08 18.25 24.08
CA GLU A 440 -14.55 18.30 24.04
C GLU A 440 -15.06 18.63 22.64
N VAL A 441 -14.60 19.74 22.07
CA VAL A 441 -14.98 20.19 20.73
C VAL A 441 -14.47 19.23 19.65
N GLY A 442 -13.29 18.64 19.87
CA GLY A 442 -12.70 17.65 18.97
C GLY A 442 -13.54 16.37 18.87
N LEU A 443 -13.94 15.79 20.00
CA LEU A 443 -14.82 14.60 20.02
C LEU A 443 -16.18 14.90 19.40
N ASP A 444 -16.78 16.04 19.75
CA ASP A 444 -18.08 16.44 19.19
C ASP A 444 -18.00 16.63 17.66
N LEU A 445 -16.90 17.15 17.14
CA LEU A 445 -16.66 17.26 15.70
C LEU A 445 -16.57 15.87 15.05
N VAL A 446 -15.74 14.98 15.57
CA VAL A 446 -15.54 13.63 15.01
C VAL A 446 -16.83 12.82 15.02
N ASP A 447 -17.60 12.87 16.11
CA ASP A 447 -18.88 12.15 16.24
C ASP A 447 -19.93 12.59 15.20
N GLN A 448 -19.73 13.72 14.51
CA GLN A 448 -20.59 14.22 13.43
C GLN A 448 -20.08 13.85 12.02
N LEU A 449 -18.88 13.27 11.90
CA LEU A 449 -18.24 12.96 10.62
C LEU A 449 -18.27 11.46 10.34
N PRO A 450 -19.11 10.98 9.40
CA PRO A 450 -19.19 9.56 9.09
C PRO A 450 -17.86 9.00 8.57
N GLY A 451 -17.44 7.85 9.12
CA GLY A 451 -16.23 7.15 8.69
C GLY A 451 -14.94 7.76 9.20
N ILE A 452 -15.02 8.63 10.22
CA ILE A 452 -13.86 9.19 10.92
C ILE A 452 -13.98 8.82 12.40
N GLU A 453 -12.89 8.31 12.96
CA GLU A 453 -12.80 7.99 14.38
C GLU A 453 -11.53 8.64 14.95
N CYS A 454 -11.48 8.82 16.27
CA CYS A 454 -10.29 9.34 16.92
C CYS A 454 -10.02 8.74 18.30
N ILE A 455 -8.74 8.77 18.69
CA ILE A 455 -8.24 8.49 20.04
C ILE A 455 -7.51 9.75 20.51
N LEU A 456 -7.82 10.21 21.71
CA LEU A 456 -7.18 11.36 22.34
C LEU A 456 -6.52 10.93 23.64
N VAL A 457 -5.31 11.45 23.90
CA VAL A 457 -4.69 11.37 25.23
C VAL A 457 -4.53 12.79 25.76
N ASP A 458 -5.15 13.08 26.90
CA ASP A 458 -5.07 14.40 27.52
C ASP A 458 -3.78 14.60 28.34
N SER A 459 -3.59 15.81 28.86
CA SER A 459 -2.43 16.14 29.69
C SER A 459 -2.33 15.30 30.98
N ASP A 460 -3.43 14.75 31.46
CA ASP A 460 -3.53 13.92 32.67
C ASP A 460 -3.39 12.41 32.36
N ASP A 461 -2.92 12.05 31.15
CA ASP A 461 -2.75 10.68 30.67
C ASP A 461 -4.07 9.89 30.58
N ARG A 462 -5.20 10.60 30.43
CA ARG A 462 -6.50 9.98 30.24
C ARG A 462 -6.77 9.78 28.77
N LEU A 463 -7.21 8.57 28.44
CA LEU A 463 -7.59 8.17 27.09
C LEU A 463 -9.08 8.43 26.84
N PHE A 464 -9.39 9.00 25.68
CA PHE A 464 -10.74 9.21 25.18
C PHE A 464 -10.86 8.71 23.74
N THR A 465 -12.05 8.27 23.35
CA THR A 465 -12.34 7.84 21.98
C THR A 465 -13.63 8.47 21.48
N SER A 466 -13.75 8.60 20.16
CA SER A 466 -15.04 8.85 19.51
C SER A 466 -16.01 7.68 19.75
N ARG A 467 -17.32 7.94 19.59
CA ARG A 467 -18.37 6.96 19.94
C ARG A 467 -18.34 5.69 19.10
N GLY A 468 -17.83 5.75 17.87
CA GLY A 468 -17.79 4.60 16.96
C GLY A 468 -16.58 3.70 17.17
N LEU A 469 -15.64 4.07 18.04
CA LEU A 469 -14.39 3.35 18.23
C LEU A 469 -14.34 2.62 19.58
N GLU A 470 -14.26 1.29 19.51
CA GLU A 470 -13.97 0.42 20.65
C GLU A 470 -12.51 -0.04 20.62
N LEU A 471 -11.72 0.35 21.61
CA LEU A 471 -10.34 -0.10 21.73
C LEU A 471 -10.24 -1.46 22.39
N LYS A 472 -9.41 -2.33 21.80
CA LYS A 472 -8.94 -3.54 22.48
C LYS A 472 -7.67 -3.17 23.26
N PRO A 473 -7.61 -3.46 24.58
CA PRO A 473 -6.38 -3.23 25.34
C PRO A 473 -5.26 -4.13 24.80
N ALA A 474 -4.02 -3.60 24.76
CA ALA A 474 -2.85 -4.41 24.50
C ALA A 474 -2.73 -5.52 25.57
N LYS A 475 -2.48 -6.77 25.14
CA LYS A 475 -2.33 -7.93 26.03
C LYS A 475 -0.95 -8.00 26.66
#